data_AF-A0A1E7XAK3-F1
#
_entry.id   AF-A0A1E7XAK3-F1
#
_cell.length_a   1.000
_cell.length_b   1.000
_cell.length_c   1.000
_cell.angle_alpha   90.00
_cell.angle_beta   90.00
_cell.angle_gamma   90.00
#
_symmetry.space_group_name_H-M   'P 1'
#
loop_
_entity.id
_entity.type
_entity.pdbx_description
1 polymer ?
#
loop_
_entity_poly.entity_id
_entity_poly.type
_entity_poly.pdbx_seq_one_letter_code
_entity_poly.pdbx_strand_id
1 'polypeptide(L)' 'MPIVDIHLIAGRSQDQLKGLVEDVTAAVVKNTGAPAEHVHVILSEMEKNRYSVGGVLKSDEK' A
#
# COMPACT_ATOMS: atom_id res chain seq x y z
N MET A 1 9.23 -14.57 -7.34
CA MET A 1 7.92 -14.25 -6.73
C MET A 1 8.09 -13.02 -5.84
N PRO A 2 7.94 -11.80 -6.39
CA PRO A 2 7.99 -10.57 -5.61
C PRO A 2 6.72 -10.38 -4.76
N ILE A 3 6.89 -9.87 -3.54
CA ILE A 3 5.80 -9.47 -2.64
C ILE A 3 6.03 -8.01 -2.24
N VAL A 4 4.97 -7.21 -2.28
CA VAL A 4 4.99 -5.80 -1.89
C VAL A 4 3.91 -5.56 -0.84
N ASP A 5 4.33 -5.23 0.38
CA ASP A 5 3.45 -4.77 1.44
C ASP A 5 3.36 -3.25 1.44
N ILE A 6 2.16 -2.72 1.30
CA ILE A 6 1.89 -1.29 1.33
C ILE A 6 1.10 -0.98 2.59
N HIS A 7 1.73 -0.23 3.49
CA HIS A 7 1.12 0.25 4.72
C HIS A 7 0.74 1.72 4.54
N LEU A 8 -0.55 2.02 4.70
CA LEU A 8 -1.08 3.37 4.53
C LEU A 8 -2.19 3.65 5.53
N ILE A 9 -2.41 4.93 5.83
CA ILE A 9 -3.58 5.34 6.62
C ILE A 9 -4.83 5.19 5.75
N ALA A 10 -5.91 4.67 6.32
CA ALA A 10 -7.19 4.51 5.63
C ALA A 10 -7.73 5.84 5.08
N GLY A 11 -8.51 5.78 4.00
CA GLY A 11 -9.21 6.93 3.42
C GLY A 11 -8.96 7.19 1.94
N ARG A 12 -8.35 6.24 1.23
CA ARG A 12 -8.25 6.29 -0.23
C ARG A 12 -9.54 5.75 -0.84
N SER A 13 -9.93 6.26 -2.00
CA SER A 13 -11.06 5.68 -2.74
C SER A 13 -10.67 4.32 -3.32
N GLN A 14 -11.67 3.49 -3.64
CA GLN A 14 -11.43 2.21 -4.31
C GLN A 14 -10.69 2.37 -5.65
N ASP A 15 -10.99 3.43 -6.41
CA ASP A 15 -10.30 3.72 -7.67
C ASP A 15 -8.81 4.05 -7.45
N GLN A 16 -8.49 4.78 -6.38
CA GLN A 16 -7.09 5.09 -6.03
C GLN A 16 -6.33 3.83 -5.63
N LEU A 17 -6.95 2.94 -4.82
CA LEU A 17 -6.33 1.68 -4.43
C LEU A 17 -6.12 0.76 -5.63
N LYS A 18 -7.09 0.71 -6.55
CA LYS A 18 -6.98 -0.04 -7.80
C LYS A 18 -5.83 0.46 -8.68
N GLY A 19 -5.75 1.77 -8.92
CA GLY A 19 -4.64 2.35 -9.68
C GLY A 19 -3.28 2.09 -9.03
N LEU A 20 -3.21 2.17 -7.69
CA LEU A 20 -1.99 1.88 -6.95
C LEU A 20 -1.48 0.46 -7.15
N VAL A 21 -2.35 -0.56 -7.08
CA VAL A 21 -1.91 -1.96 -7.26
C VAL A 21 -1.50 -2.25 -8.70
N GLU A 22 -2.17 -1.63 -9.69
CA GLU A 22 -1.82 -1.74 -11.11
C GLU A 22 -0.41 -1.17 -11.37
N ASP A 23 -0.16 0.07 -10.93
CA ASP A 23 1.11 0.76 -11.17
C ASP A 23 2.28 0.11 -10.43
N VAL A 24 2.07 -0.33 -9.18
CA VAL A 24 3.11 -1.03 -8.41
C VAL A 24 3.46 -2.37 -9.07
N THR A 25 2.46 -3.13 -9.51
CA THR A 25 2.69 -4.38 -10.22
C THR A 25 3.48 -4.14 -11.51
N ALA A 26 3.09 -3.15 -12.31
CA ALA A 26 3.78 -2.79 -13.54
C ALA A 26 5.24 -2.39 -13.29
N ALA A 27 5.50 -1.61 -12.22
CA ALA A 27 6.85 -1.23 -11.83
C ALA A 27 7.71 -2.44 -11.43
N VAL A 28 7.16 -3.39 -10.69
CA VAL A 28 7.87 -4.62 -10.29
C VAL A 28 8.20 -5.47 -11.51
N VAL A 29 7.22 -5.75 -12.38
CA VAL A 29 7.42 -6.53 -13.61
C VAL A 29 8.51 -5.89 -14.48
N LYS A 30 8.42 -4.57 -14.70
CA LYS A 30 9.36 -3.81 -15.53
C LYS A 30 10.81 -3.93 -15.05
N ASN A 31 11.04 -3.90 -13.73
CA ASN A 31 12.40 -3.82 -13.18
C ASN A 31 12.98 -5.18 -12.75
N THR A 32 12.13 -6.18 -12.53
CA THR A 32 12.58 -7.50 -12.06
C THR A 32 12.48 -8.59 -13.13
N GLY A 33 11.68 -8.38 -14.19
CA GLY A 33 11.36 -9.40 -15.18
C GLY A 33 10.47 -10.53 -14.64
N ALA A 34 9.99 -10.44 -13.40
CA ALA A 34 9.04 -11.39 -12.86
C ALA A 34 7.69 -11.28 -13.62
N PRO A 35 7.05 -12.41 -13.99
CA PRO A 35 5.71 -12.41 -14.54
C PRO A 35 4.69 -11.76 -13.59
N ALA A 36 3.67 -11.10 -14.13
CA ALA A 36 2.70 -10.34 -13.33
C ALA A 36 1.91 -11.24 -12.36
N GLU A 37 1.61 -12.46 -12.77
CA GLU A 37 0.94 -13.49 -11.96
C GLU A 37 1.76 -13.94 -10.73
N HIS A 38 3.04 -13.57 -10.66
CA HIS A 38 3.93 -13.86 -9.54
C HIS A 38 4.21 -12.64 -8.66
N VAL A 39 3.58 -11.49 -8.95
CA VAL A 39 3.68 -10.26 -8.16
C VAL A 39 2.47 -10.16 -7.25
N HIS A 40 2.72 -10.13 -5.94
CA HIS A 40 1.67 -10.02 -4.94
C HIS A 40 1.75 -8.65 -4.29
N VAL A 41 0.64 -7.91 -4.28
CA VAL A 41 0.52 -6.61 -3.58
C VAL A 41 -0.49 -6.75 -2.45
N ILE A 42 -0.08 -6.42 -1.23
CA ILE A 42 -0.91 -6.48 -0.03
C ILE A 42 -1.11 -5.07 0.48
N LEU A 43 -2.38 -4.65 0.59
CA LEU A 43 -2.75 -3.34 1.12
C LEU A 43 -3.12 -3.47 2.60
N SER A 44 -2.38 -2.79 3.47
CA SER A 44 -2.63 -2.71 4.91
C SER A 44 -3.09 -1.29 5.28
N GLU A 45 -4.40 -1.09 5.28
CA GLU A 45 -5.02 0.19 5.66
C GLU A 45 -5.17 0.30 7.19
N MET A 46 -4.52 1.31 7.78
CA MET A 46 -4.52 1.55 9.21
C MET A 46 -5.46 2.69 9.57
N GLU A 47 -6.36 2.46 10.54
CA GLU A 47 -7.19 3.54 11.09
C GLU A 47 -6.31 4.58 11.80
N LYS A 48 -6.67 5.86 11.70
CA LYS A 48 -5.89 6.97 12.29
C LYS A 48 -5.70 6.83 13.81
N ASN A 49 -6.65 6.22 14.51
CA ASN A 49 -6.61 5.95 15.96
C ASN A 49 -5.84 4.67 16.33
N ARG A 50 -5.25 3.97 15.35
CA ARG A 50 -4.43 2.76 15.55
C ARG A 50 -3.02 2.88 14.96
N TYR A 51 -2.69 4.04 14.42
CA TYR A 51 -1.38 4.32 13.84
C TYR A 51 -0.81 5.58 14.49
N SER A 52 0.41 5.48 15.01
CA SER A 52 1.10 6.57 15.71
C SER A 52 2.47 6.85 15.12
N VAL A 53 2.90 8.11 15.21
CA VAL A 53 4.29 8.51 14.92
C VAL A 53 4.80 9.32 16.10
N GLY A 54 5.98 8.97 16.61
CA GLY A 54 6.57 9.67 17.76
C GLY A 54 5.72 9.60 19.04
N GLY A 55 4.95 8.52 19.23
CA GLY A 55 4.08 8.34 20.40
C GLY A 55 2.75 9.10 20.35
N VAL A 56 2.45 9.80 19.24
CA VAL A 56 1.17 10.50 19.04
C VAL A 56 0.36 9.76 17.98
N LEU A 57 -0.91 9.43 18.29
CA LEU A 57 -1.81 8.83 17.31
C LEU A 57 -2.10 9.82 16.20
N LYS A 58 -2.21 9.34 14.96
CA LYS A 58 -2.60 10.17 13.83
C LYS A 58 -4.04 10.71 13.93
N SER A 59 -4.86 10.17 14.82
CA SER A 59 -6.16 10.74 15.20
C SER A 59 -6.04 12.00 16.05
N ASP A 60 -4.92 12.19 16.74
CA ASP A 60 -4.71 13.25 17.72
C ASP A 60 -3.93 14.44 17.13
N GLU A 61 -3.41 14.27 15.91
CA GLU A 61 -2.84 15.36 15.12
C GLU A 61 -3.96 16.30 14.67
N LYS A 62 -3.85 17.58 15.08
CA LYS A 62 -4.78 18.66 14.72
C LYS A 62 -4.62 19.11 13.27
#